data_AF-A0A6A3E0I4-F1
#
_entry.id   AF-A0A6A3E0I4-F1
#
_cell.length_a   1.000
_cell.length_b   1.000
_cell.length_c   1.000
_cell.angle_alpha   90.00
_cell.angle_beta   90.00
_cell.angle_gamma   90.00
#
_symmetry.space_group_name_H-M   'P 1'
#
loop_
_entity.id
_entity.type
_entity.pdbx_description
1 polymer ?
#
loop_
_entity_poly.entity_id
_entity_poly.type
_entity_poly.pdbx_seq_one_letter_code
_entity_poly.pdbx_strand_id
1 'polypeptide(L)'
;MNRVSAQNGIDANSKRPKCTSDEQCHDPKIDTVCAKRAGKKSGYCIPTWYGICHAWAPAAILEQEPNCPVTFNGVTFQPMDIKALVTDVYDDANTSIVFTGSRYNNFEDTIDEYGSHTDASYRDLNPGFFHVAATNLLGLLNTTFIIDRDAGTEIWNQPVVGFKVYEQTAMTPEKAASTFFGVDSYGWNENATSIVYVKSRLSWMNETHTDGGLVASGRNEEFTVGAYYDYLLELDSAEEIIGGEWLYESNNNHPDFLWLMTGKPPADTVTSIGLKYADVTMLLKKAVSCSGTRPSSVA
;
A
#
# COMPACT_ATOMS: atom_id res chain seq x y z
N MET A 1 -5.40 18.62 -18.70
CA MET A 1 -3.97 18.73 -18.37
C MET A 1 -3.62 19.82 -17.36
N ASN A 2 -3.99 21.10 -17.52
CA ASN A 2 -3.65 22.12 -16.49
C ASN A 2 -4.31 21.85 -15.14
N ARG A 3 -5.60 21.47 -15.16
CA ARG A 3 -6.34 21.10 -13.94
C ARG A 3 -5.72 19.89 -13.25
N VAL A 4 -5.42 18.82 -14.00
CA VAL A 4 -4.67 17.63 -13.53
C VAL A 4 -3.38 18.03 -12.82
N SER A 5 -2.55 18.86 -13.46
CA SER A 5 -1.27 19.31 -12.89
C SER A 5 -1.44 20.14 -11.61
N ALA A 6 -2.50 20.94 -11.53
CA ALA A 6 -2.79 21.78 -10.37
C ALA A 6 -3.42 21.02 -9.20
N GLN A 7 -4.09 19.90 -9.48
CA GLN A 7 -4.66 19.00 -8.47
C GLN A 7 -3.56 18.10 -7.89
N ASN A 8 -2.94 17.27 -8.74
CA ASN A 8 -2.09 16.14 -8.30
C ASN A 8 -0.69 16.13 -8.92
N GLY A 9 -0.37 17.08 -9.80
CA GLY A 9 0.89 17.09 -10.54
C GLY A 9 1.90 18.13 -10.06
N ILE A 10 2.67 18.63 -11.02
CA ILE A 10 3.79 19.55 -10.75
C ILE A 10 3.29 20.90 -10.24
N ASP A 11 2.17 21.42 -10.74
CA ASP A 11 1.68 22.74 -10.34
C ASP A 11 1.01 22.73 -8.95
N ALA A 12 0.53 21.57 -8.48
CA ALA A 12 0.06 21.37 -7.10
C ALA A 12 1.16 21.67 -6.08
N ASN A 13 2.42 21.50 -6.48
CA ASN A 13 3.62 21.72 -5.68
C ASN A 13 4.23 23.12 -5.85
N SER A 14 3.46 24.10 -6.34
CA SER A 14 3.95 25.45 -6.65
C SER A 14 4.51 26.26 -5.48
N LYS A 15 4.28 25.82 -4.23
CA LYS A 15 4.87 26.39 -3.02
C LYS A 15 6.29 25.88 -2.73
N ARG A 16 6.74 24.80 -3.39
CA ARG A 16 8.08 24.24 -3.24
C ARG A 16 9.12 25.11 -3.98
N PRO A 17 10.42 24.99 -3.64
CA PRO A 17 11.48 25.75 -4.30
C PRO A 17 11.44 25.60 -5.82
N LYS A 18 11.54 26.72 -6.54
CA LYS A 18 11.64 26.71 -8.01
C LYS A 18 13.01 26.23 -8.45
N CYS A 19 13.04 25.51 -9.56
CA CYS A 19 14.28 24.93 -10.07
C CYS A 19 14.33 24.92 -11.60
N THR A 20 15.52 24.70 -12.12
CA THR A 20 15.86 24.52 -13.53
C THR A 20 16.77 23.32 -13.78
N SER A 21 17.35 22.71 -12.74
CA SER A 21 18.14 21.48 -12.81
C SER A 21 18.05 20.72 -11.47
N ASP A 22 18.40 19.43 -11.49
CA ASP A 22 18.25 18.55 -10.32
C ASP A 22 19.24 18.88 -9.20
N GLU A 23 20.40 19.45 -9.55
CA GLU A 23 21.41 19.87 -8.57
C GLU A 23 20.87 20.94 -7.61
N GLN A 24 19.91 21.75 -8.05
CA GLN A 24 19.26 22.78 -7.22
C GLN A 24 18.28 22.19 -6.20
N CYS A 25 17.94 20.91 -6.34
CA CYS A 25 16.95 20.23 -5.52
C CYS A 25 17.56 19.23 -4.55
N HIS A 26 18.88 19.05 -4.55
CA HIS A 26 19.54 18.04 -3.72
C HIS A 26 19.15 18.15 -2.24
N ASP A 27 18.61 17.07 -1.70
CA ASP A 27 18.33 16.86 -0.29
C ASP A 27 19.05 15.56 0.14
N PRO A 28 19.86 15.57 1.21
CA PRO A 28 20.60 14.38 1.64
C PRO A 28 19.70 13.30 2.28
N LYS A 29 18.45 13.62 2.63
CA LYS A 29 17.53 12.71 3.32
C LYS A 29 16.38 12.21 2.45
N ILE A 30 16.01 12.93 1.40
CA ILE A 30 14.85 12.64 0.57
C ILE A 30 15.26 12.74 -0.90
N ASP A 31 14.90 11.74 -1.71
CA ASP A 31 15.13 11.80 -3.15
C ASP A 31 14.20 12.85 -3.80
N THR A 32 14.79 13.90 -4.33
CA THR A 32 14.11 15.08 -4.86
C THR A 32 14.63 15.43 -6.24
N VAL A 33 13.72 15.69 -7.17
CA VAL A 33 14.05 16.07 -8.55
C VAL A 33 13.49 17.42 -8.92
N CYS A 34 14.09 18.07 -9.92
CA CYS A 34 13.53 19.26 -10.51
C CYS A 34 12.41 18.91 -11.50
N ALA A 35 11.20 18.70 -10.97
CA ALA A 35 10.04 18.26 -11.73
C ALA A 35 9.50 19.39 -12.63
N LYS A 36 9.56 19.18 -13.96
CA LYS A 36 9.13 20.15 -14.98
C LYS A 36 8.01 19.57 -15.83
N ARG A 37 7.00 20.40 -16.13
CA ARG A 37 5.95 20.00 -17.08
C ARG A 37 6.55 19.90 -18.49
N ALA A 38 5.98 19.03 -19.33
CA ALA A 38 6.37 18.92 -20.73
C ALA A 38 6.41 20.30 -21.42
N GLY A 39 7.55 20.62 -22.06
CA GLY A 39 7.78 21.89 -22.73
C GLY A 39 8.10 23.09 -21.82
N LYS A 40 8.23 22.91 -20.49
CA LYS A 40 8.65 23.97 -19.56
C LYS A 40 10.15 23.87 -19.24
N LYS A 41 10.79 25.03 -19.09
CA LYS A 41 12.22 25.15 -18.76
C LYS A 41 12.51 25.16 -17.26
N SER A 42 11.50 25.44 -16.45
CA SER A 42 11.59 25.48 -14.99
C SER A 42 10.41 24.75 -14.37
N GLY A 43 10.57 24.38 -13.10
CA GLY A 43 9.63 23.59 -12.33
C GLY A 43 9.83 23.79 -10.84
N TYR A 44 9.55 22.75 -10.05
CA TYR A 44 9.67 22.77 -8.60
C TYR A 44 10.45 21.54 -8.11
N CYS A 45 11.17 21.66 -6.99
CA CYS A 45 11.85 20.55 -6.36
C CYS A 45 10.83 19.66 -5.64
N ILE A 46 10.51 18.48 -6.17
CA ILE A 46 9.45 17.60 -5.67
C ILE A 46 10.07 16.25 -5.26
N PRO A 47 9.72 15.70 -4.08
CA PRO A 47 10.09 14.34 -3.69
C PRO A 47 9.57 13.30 -4.69
N THR A 48 10.37 12.32 -5.07
CA THR A 48 10.03 11.35 -6.11
C THR A 48 8.96 10.34 -5.66
N TRP A 49 8.76 10.17 -4.35
CA TRP A 49 7.71 9.32 -3.79
C TRP A 49 6.31 9.94 -3.79
N TYR A 50 6.19 11.26 -4.04
CA TYR A 50 4.89 11.91 -4.10
C TYR A 50 4.04 11.34 -5.24
N GLY A 51 2.89 10.80 -4.87
CA GLY A 51 1.97 10.19 -5.82
C GLY A 51 0.62 9.84 -5.21
N ILE A 52 -0.13 9.05 -5.96
CA ILE A 52 -1.52 8.69 -5.64
C ILE A 52 -1.64 7.18 -5.35
N CYS A 53 -0.63 6.61 -4.66
CA CYS A 53 -0.64 5.19 -4.25
C CYS A 53 -1.88 4.86 -3.40
N HIS A 54 -2.30 5.80 -2.55
CA HIS A 54 -3.52 5.70 -1.74
C HIS A 54 -4.81 5.62 -2.59
N ALA A 55 -4.78 6.07 -3.84
CA ALA A 55 -5.90 5.97 -4.78
C ALA A 55 -5.79 4.73 -5.68
N TRP A 56 -4.56 4.35 -6.06
CA TRP A 56 -4.32 3.17 -6.90
C TRP A 56 -4.61 1.87 -6.16
N ALA A 57 -4.14 1.75 -4.91
CA ALA A 57 -4.33 0.54 -4.10
C ALA A 57 -5.80 0.11 -3.96
N PRO A 58 -6.76 0.98 -3.58
CA PRO A 58 -8.17 0.60 -3.54
C PRO A 58 -8.78 0.38 -4.93
N ALA A 59 -8.35 1.13 -5.96
CA ALA A 59 -8.82 0.91 -7.33
C ALA A 59 -8.41 -0.48 -7.84
N ALA A 60 -7.20 -0.95 -7.51
CA ALA A 60 -6.71 -2.27 -7.87
C ALA A 60 -7.50 -3.41 -7.19
N ILE A 61 -8.09 -3.15 -6.02
CA ILE A 61 -8.91 -4.12 -5.28
C ILE A 61 -10.35 -4.12 -5.78
N LEU A 62 -10.93 -2.94 -5.96
CA LEU A 62 -12.36 -2.78 -6.19
C LEU A 62 -12.74 -2.83 -7.67
N GLU A 63 -11.85 -2.46 -8.58
CA GLU A 63 -12.10 -2.45 -10.02
C GLU A 63 -11.60 -3.72 -10.71
N GLN A 64 -12.35 -4.16 -11.73
CA GLN A 64 -11.84 -5.21 -12.61
C GLN A 64 -10.74 -4.62 -13.49
N GLU A 65 -9.65 -5.36 -13.67
CA GLU A 65 -8.53 -4.88 -14.46
C GLU A 65 -8.93 -4.69 -15.95
N PRO A 66 -8.60 -3.53 -16.58
CA PRO A 66 -8.79 -3.37 -18.02
C PRO A 66 -7.84 -4.31 -18.77
N ASN A 67 -8.35 -5.10 -19.72
CA ASN A 67 -7.57 -6.12 -20.42
C ASN A 67 -7.13 -5.70 -21.82
N CYS A 68 -7.97 -4.94 -22.52
CA CYS A 68 -7.78 -4.61 -23.93
C CYS A 68 -7.92 -3.10 -24.20
N PRO A 69 -7.28 -2.59 -25.27
CA PRO A 69 -7.46 -1.20 -25.70
C PRO A 69 -8.90 -0.92 -26.13
N VAL A 70 -9.37 0.30 -25.89
CA VAL A 70 -10.71 0.76 -26.26
C VAL A 70 -10.63 2.01 -27.11
N THR A 71 -11.14 1.97 -28.34
CA THR A 71 -11.31 3.17 -29.15
C THR A 71 -12.67 3.82 -28.89
N PHE A 72 -12.65 5.07 -28.42
CA PHE A 72 -13.85 5.88 -28.20
C PHE A 72 -13.66 7.27 -28.79
N ASN A 73 -14.61 7.72 -29.63
CA ASN A 73 -14.54 9.01 -30.34
C ASN A 73 -13.22 9.26 -31.09
N GLY A 74 -12.65 8.21 -31.71
CA GLY A 74 -11.42 8.30 -32.49
C GLY A 74 -10.12 8.29 -31.68
N VAL A 75 -10.20 8.19 -30.35
CA VAL A 75 -9.04 8.05 -29.46
C VAL A 75 -8.99 6.63 -28.91
N THR A 76 -7.81 6.00 -28.96
CA THR A 76 -7.58 4.69 -28.33
C THR A 76 -7.04 4.90 -26.94
N PHE A 77 -7.74 4.35 -25.96
CA PHE A 77 -7.31 4.26 -24.56
C PHE A 77 -6.71 2.88 -24.34
N GLN A 78 -5.44 2.84 -23.96
CA GLN A 78 -4.79 1.61 -23.54
C GLN A 78 -5.27 1.20 -22.14
N PRO A 79 -5.13 -0.09 -21.76
CA PRO A 79 -5.38 -0.51 -20.39
C PRO A 79 -4.67 0.35 -19.34
N MET A 80 -3.41 0.73 -19.57
CA MET A 80 -2.65 1.62 -18.70
C MET A 80 -3.25 3.04 -18.63
N ASP A 81 -3.79 3.57 -19.73
CA ASP A 81 -4.49 4.87 -19.71
C ASP A 81 -5.75 4.80 -18.84
N ILE A 82 -6.50 3.70 -18.93
CA ILE A 82 -7.72 3.50 -18.14
C ILE A 82 -7.37 3.30 -16.66
N LYS A 83 -6.29 2.59 -16.35
CA LYS A 83 -5.72 2.48 -14.98
C LYS A 83 -5.38 3.87 -14.45
N ALA A 84 -4.73 4.73 -15.23
CA ALA A 84 -4.42 6.11 -14.81
C ALA A 84 -5.69 6.94 -14.54
N LEU A 85 -6.70 6.86 -15.42
CA LEU A 85 -7.95 7.60 -15.27
C LEU A 85 -8.75 7.15 -14.04
N VAL A 86 -8.85 5.85 -13.78
CA VAL A 86 -9.61 5.37 -12.62
C VAL A 86 -8.89 5.71 -11.31
N THR A 87 -7.57 5.64 -11.27
CA THR A 87 -6.80 6.07 -10.10
C THR A 87 -7.02 7.56 -9.80
N ASP A 88 -7.02 8.43 -10.80
CA ASP A 88 -7.28 9.87 -10.61
C ASP A 88 -8.71 10.15 -10.10
N VAL A 89 -9.69 9.31 -10.46
CA VAL A 89 -11.03 9.36 -9.83
C VAL A 89 -10.98 9.01 -8.36
N TYR A 90 -10.28 7.95 -7.98
CA TYR A 90 -10.22 7.48 -6.59
C TYR A 90 -9.48 8.46 -5.66
N ASP A 91 -8.56 9.26 -6.20
CA ASP A 91 -7.82 10.30 -5.45
C ASP A 91 -8.73 11.45 -4.98
N ASP A 92 -9.69 11.84 -5.81
CA ASP A 92 -10.59 12.97 -5.54
C ASP A 92 -11.97 12.54 -5.00
N ALA A 93 -12.30 11.26 -5.12
CA ALA A 93 -13.61 10.75 -4.73
C ALA A 93 -13.78 10.70 -3.20
N ASN A 94 -14.92 11.21 -2.72
CA ASN A 94 -15.29 11.08 -1.31
C ASN A 94 -15.75 9.63 -1.02
N THR A 95 -14.89 8.83 -0.42
CA THR A 95 -15.14 7.43 -0.07
C THR A 95 -14.86 7.18 1.41
N SER A 96 -15.57 6.22 2.01
CA SER A 96 -15.37 5.87 3.41
C SER A 96 -14.34 4.76 3.54
N ILE A 97 -13.41 4.94 4.48
CA ILE A 97 -12.37 3.97 4.82
C ILE A 97 -12.54 3.44 6.23
N VAL A 98 -12.09 2.21 6.45
CA VAL A 98 -11.81 1.65 7.78
C VAL A 98 -10.30 1.68 7.94
N PHE A 99 -9.79 2.42 8.90
CA PHE A 99 -8.36 2.64 9.11
C PHE A 99 -7.93 2.11 10.48
N THR A 100 -6.78 1.43 10.52
CA THR A 100 -6.20 0.85 11.74
C THR A 100 -4.69 1.11 11.77
N GLY A 101 -4.19 1.52 12.93
CA GLY A 101 -2.86 2.10 13.10
C GLY A 101 -2.92 3.59 13.44
N SER A 102 -1.89 4.08 14.10
CA SER A 102 -1.56 5.47 14.41
C SER A 102 -0.26 5.85 13.71
N ARG A 103 -0.36 6.31 12.45
CA ARG A 103 0.77 6.72 11.60
C ARG A 103 1.95 7.32 12.37
N TYR A 104 3.13 6.72 12.20
CA TYR A 104 4.39 7.30 12.66
C TYR A 104 4.81 8.51 11.79
N ASN A 105 5.12 9.66 12.41
CA ASN A 105 5.47 10.90 11.69
C ASN A 105 6.86 11.45 12.03
N ASN A 106 7.63 10.77 12.87
CA ASN A 106 8.90 11.29 13.37
C ASN A 106 10.09 10.73 12.57
N PHE A 107 11.23 11.43 12.62
CA PHE A 107 12.49 11.01 11.98
C PHE A 107 13.50 10.43 12.98
N GLU A 108 13.21 10.56 14.28
CA GLU A 108 14.10 10.16 15.36
C GLU A 108 13.31 9.31 16.33
N ASP A 109 13.75 8.07 16.54
CA ASP A 109 13.32 7.19 17.62
C ASP A 109 14.57 6.62 18.30
N THR A 110 14.41 6.15 19.53
CA THR A 110 15.38 5.33 20.24
C THR A 110 14.95 3.88 20.27
N ILE A 111 15.93 2.98 20.24
CA ILE A 111 15.71 1.54 20.34
C ILE A 111 16.11 1.11 21.75
N ASP A 112 15.27 0.32 22.40
CA ASP A 112 15.54 -0.23 23.72
C ASP A 112 16.55 -1.40 23.68
N GLU A 113 16.89 -1.95 24.84
CA GLU A 113 17.86 -3.05 24.96
C GLU A 113 17.39 -4.37 24.32
N TYR A 114 16.10 -4.48 23.98
CA TYR A 114 15.47 -5.65 23.35
C TYR A 114 15.27 -5.47 21.85
N GLY A 115 15.68 -4.33 21.30
CA GLY A 115 15.58 -4.04 19.87
C GLY A 115 14.24 -3.42 19.45
N SER A 116 13.39 -3.03 20.39
CA SER A 116 12.09 -2.41 20.12
C SER A 116 12.19 -0.88 20.09
N HIS A 117 11.47 -0.26 19.15
CA HIS A 117 11.31 1.18 19.07
C HIS A 117 10.58 1.74 20.27
N THR A 118 11.07 2.82 20.87
CA THR A 118 10.47 3.36 22.10
C THR A 118 9.20 4.17 21.83
N ASP A 119 9.04 4.74 20.64
CA ASP A 119 7.83 5.46 20.25
C ASP A 119 6.67 4.47 20.04
N ALA A 120 5.59 4.65 20.80
CA ALA A 120 4.41 3.80 20.69
C ALA A 120 3.72 3.93 19.33
N SER A 121 3.88 5.06 18.62
CA SER A 121 3.36 5.23 17.27
C SER A 121 4.16 4.49 16.21
N TYR A 122 5.43 4.14 16.47
CA TYR A 122 6.18 3.24 15.59
C TYR A 122 5.73 1.79 15.78
N ARG A 123 5.36 1.40 17.00
CA ARG A 123 4.88 0.04 17.32
C ARG A 123 3.35 -0.11 17.22
N ASP A 124 2.68 0.85 16.59
CA ASP A 124 1.23 1.03 16.63
C ASP A 124 0.45 -0.16 16.05
N LEU A 125 0.98 -0.79 15.01
CA LEU A 125 0.45 -2.03 14.45
C LEU A 125 0.99 -3.24 15.22
N ASN A 126 0.32 -3.57 16.32
CA ASN A 126 0.64 -4.75 17.11
C ASN A 126 0.58 -6.05 16.24
N PRO A 127 1.57 -6.95 16.32
CA PRO A 127 1.63 -8.16 15.49
C PRO A 127 0.48 -9.14 15.76
N GLY A 128 -0.10 -9.14 16.96
CA GLY A 128 -1.31 -9.90 17.27
C GLY A 128 -2.50 -9.43 16.43
N PHE A 129 -2.70 -8.10 16.36
CA PHE A 129 -3.72 -7.53 15.46
C PHE A 129 -3.41 -7.81 14.00
N PHE A 130 -2.16 -7.58 13.56
CA PHE A 130 -1.73 -7.87 12.19
C PHE A 130 -2.06 -9.32 11.78
N HIS A 131 -1.71 -10.29 12.62
CA HIS A 131 -1.96 -11.70 12.36
C HIS A 131 -3.46 -12.01 12.26
N VAL A 132 -4.25 -11.52 13.22
CA VAL A 132 -5.72 -11.70 13.22
C VAL A 132 -6.34 -11.07 11.99
N ALA A 133 -5.98 -9.83 11.66
CA ALA A 133 -6.51 -9.12 10.49
C ALA A 133 -6.14 -9.85 9.20
N ALA A 134 -4.88 -10.21 9.01
CA ALA A 134 -4.41 -10.87 7.79
C ALA A 134 -5.08 -12.25 7.59
N THR A 135 -5.14 -13.07 8.63
CA THR A 135 -5.76 -14.41 8.57
C THR A 135 -7.27 -14.34 8.35
N ASN A 136 -7.98 -13.41 9.01
CA ASN A 136 -9.42 -13.28 8.87
C ASN A 136 -9.80 -12.67 7.51
N LEU A 137 -9.20 -11.55 7.12
CA LEU A 137 -9.56 -10.86 5.89
C LEU A 137 -9.27 -11.73 4.67
N LEU A 138 -8.04 -12.25 4.55
CA LEU A 138 -7.63 -13.04 3.38
C LEU A 138 -8.14 -14.48 3.45
N GLY A 139 -8.08 -15.12 4.63
CA GLY A 139 -8.36 -16.54 4.77
C GLY A 139 -9.82 -16.89 4.98
N LEU A 140 -10.58 -16.10 5.75
CA LEU A 140 -11.95 -16.44 6.16
C LEU A 140 -13.00 -15.60 5.42
N LEU A 141 -12.72 -14.32 5.20
CA LEU A 141 -13.67 -13.37 4.63
C LEU A 141 -13.52 -13.20 3.11
N ASN A 142 -12.50 -13.83 2.52
CA ASN A 142 -12.20 -13.76 1.08
C ASN A 142 -12.19 -12.30 0.57
N THR A 143 -11.57 -11.42 1.36
CA THR A 143 -11.36 -10.01 1.05
C THR A 143 -9.89 -9.67 1.25
N THR A 144 -9.49 -8.45 0.89
CA THR A 144 -8.14 -7.96 1.13
C THR A 144 -8.16 -6.56 1.72
N PHE A 145 -6.98 -6.05 2.00
CA PHE A 145 -6.72 -4.76 2.62
C PHE A 145 -5.51 -4.10 1.97
N ILE A 146 -5.28 -2.85 2.35
CA ILE A 146 -4.15 -2.04 1.93
C ILE A 146 -3.26 -1.83 3.13
N ILE A 147 -1.96 -1.87 2.91
CA ILE A 147 -0.95 -1.57 3.92
C ILE A 147 -0.15 -0.36 3.50
N ASP A 148 0.35 0.40 4.47
CA ASP A 148 1.64 1.05 4.29
C ASP A 148 2.74 0.02 4.57
N ARG A 149 3.56 -0.27 3.56
CA ARG A 149 4.51 -1.39 3.67
C ARG A 149 5.74 -1.07 4.53
N ASP A 150 6.01 0.20 4.80
CA ASP A 150 7.20 0.67 5.49
C ASP A 150 6.81 1.57 6.68
N ALA A 151 7.38 1.34 7.87
CA ALA A 151 7.17 2.17 9.08
C ALA A 151 7.98 3.49 9.05
N GLY A 152 8.00 4.15 7.89
CA GLY A 152 8.87 5.30 7.59
C GLY A 152 8.12 6.61 7.37
N THR A 153 8.86 7.66 7.00
CA THR A 153 8.26 8.96 6.68
C THR A 153 7.46 8.94 5.37
N GLU A 154 7.96 8.19 4.38
CA GLU A 154 7.29 8.00 3.10
C GLU A 154 6.15 7.02 3.27
N ILE A 155 4.98 7.34 2.69
CA ILE A 155 3.83 6.44 2.71
C ILE A 155 3.78 5.66 1.39
N TRP A 156 3.78 4.34 1.51
CA TRP A 156 3.72 3.42 0.37
C TRP A 156 2.53 2.46 0.48
N ASN A 157 1.37 2.93 -0.01
CA ASN A 157 0.14 2.14 0.00
C ASN A 157 0.18 1.01 -1.04
N GLN A 158 0.10 -0.24 -0.60
CA GLN A 158 0.12 -1.41 -1.46
C GLN A 158 -1.10 -2.31 -1.22
N PRO A 159 -1.78 -2.79 -2.27
CA PRO A 159 -2.87 -3.75 -2.11
C PRO A 159 -2.30 -5.14 -1.85
N VAL A 160 -2.73 -5.75 -0.74
CA VAL A 160 -2.29 -7.08 -0.34
C VAL A 160 -2.94 -8.14 -1.22
N VAL A 161 -2.19 -9.17 -1.58
CA VAL A 161 -2.66 -10.31 -2.40
C VAL A 161 -2.52 -11.65 -1.71
N GLY A 162 -1.77 -11.73 -0.61
CA GLY A 162 -1.62 -12.98 0.11
C GLY A 162 -0.95 -12.86 1.46
N PHE A 163 -1.27 -13.81 2.33
CA PHE A 163 -0.64 -14.01 3.62
C PHE A 163 -0.42 -15.50 3.83
N LYS A 164 0.79 -15.88 4.24
CA LYS A 164 1.14 -17.28 4.48
C LYS A 164 1.97 -17.42 5.74
N VAL A 165 1.52 -18.29 6.64
CA VAL A 165 2.30 -18.70 7.81
C VAL A 165 3.20 -19.87 7.41
N TYR A 166 4.50 -19.74 7.69
CA TYR A 166 5.52 -20.74 7.38
C TYR A 166 5.96 -21.54 8.61
N GLU A 167 5.93 -20.91 9.78
CA GLU A 167 6.27 -21.54 11.05
C GLU A 167 5.32 -21.08 12.15
N GLN A 168 4.95 -22.02 13.02
CA GLN A 168 4.29 -21.77 14.30
C GLN A 168 4.95 -22.68 15.32
N THR A 169 5.59 -22.09 16.33
CA THR A 169 6.31 -22.82 17.37
C THR A 169 5.81 -22.36 18.73
N ALA A 170 4.98 -23.19 19.37
CA ALA A 170 4.46 -22.94 20.71
C ALA A 170 5.56 -23.05 21.77
N MET A 171 5.52 -22.17 22.76
CA MET A 171 6.46 -22.14 23.88
C MET A 171 5.83 -21.51 25.13
N THR A 172 6.48 -21.73 26.28
CA THR A 172 6.09 -21.05 27.52
C THR A 172 6.60 -19.60 27.51
N PRO A 173 5.98 -18.69 28.28
CA PRO A 173 6.49 -17.33 28.44
C PRO A 173 7.96 -17.26 28.87
N GLU A 174 8.39 -18.10 29.82
CA GLU A 174 9.79 -18.14 30.28
C GLU A 174 10.75 -18.57 29.16
N LYS A 175 10.32 -19.53 28.34
CA LYS A 175 11.13 -19.97 27.19
C LYS A 175 11.25 -18.87 26.15
N ALA A 176 10.17 -18.13 25.87
CA ALA A 176 10.19 -16.99 24.96
C ALA A 176 11.11 -15.89 25.49
N ALA A 177 10.95 -15.51 26.76
CA ALA A 177 11.75 -14.51 27.45
C ALA A 177 13.26 -14.80 27.34
N SER A 178 13.66 -16.02 27.69
CA SER A 178 15.06 -16.43 27.63
C SER A 178 15.59 -16.51 26.20
N THR A 179 14.77 -16.97 25.24
CA THR A 179 15.21 -17.22 23.86
C THR A 179 15.37 -15.94 23.06
N PHE A 180 14.44 -14.98 23.19
CA PHE A 180 14.39 -13.79 22.33
C PHE A 180 14.91 -12.53 23.03
N PHE A 181 14.82 -12.46 24.35
CA PHE A 181 15.14 -11.25 25.12
C PHE A 181 16.28 -11.44 26.14
N GLY A 182 16.71 -12.68 26.37
CA GLY A 182 17.81 -12.97 27.30
C GLY A 182 17.47 -12.73 28.78
N VAL A 183 16.18 -12.74 29.14
CA VAL A 183 15.69 -12.49 30.51
C VAL A 183 14.91 -13.69 31.05
N ASP A 184 14.76 -13.76 32.37
CA ASP A 184 14.17 -14.93 33.05
C ASP A 184 12.62 -14.95 33.02
N SER A 185 11.98 -13.80 32.80
CA SER A 185 10.52 -13.64 32.84
C SER A 185 10.02 -12.79 31.67
N TYR A 186 8.87 -13.18 31.11
CA TYR A 186 8.23 -12.44 30.01
C TYR A 186 7.48 -11.22 30.54
N GLY A 187 8.05 -10.02 30.33
CA GLY A 187 7.54 -8.76 30.89
C GLY A 187 6.59 -7.97 29.98
N TRP A 188 6.32 -8.44 28.77
CA TRP A 188 5.56 -7.68 27.76
C TRP A 188 4.05 -7.73 27.97
N ASN A 189 3.53 -8.87 28.42
CA ASN A 189 2.13 -9.04 28.76
C ASN A 189 1.95 -10.06 29.88
N GLU A 190 1.63 -9.59 31.08
CA GLU A 190 1.43 -10.46 32.26
C GLU A 190 0.22 -11.39 32.13
N ASN A 191 -0.70 -11.11 31.20
CA ASN A 191 -1.86 -11.97 30.94
C ASN A 191 -1.56 -13.10 29.96
N ALA A 192 -0.38 -13.11 29.32
CA ALA A 192 0.02 -14.16 28.40
C ALA A 192 0.33 -15.45 29.17
N THR A 193 -0.46 -16.49 28.92
CA THR A 193 -0.27 -17.81 29.52
C THR A 193 0.51 -18.76 28.62
N SER A 194 0.53 -18.50 27.31
CA SER A 194 1.33 -19.20 26.32
C SER A 194 1.78 -18.25 25.21
N ILE A 195 2.88 -18.61 24.54
CA ILE A 195 3.46 -17.82 23.45
C ILE A 195 3.59 -18.70 22.21
N VAL A 196 3.33 -18.14 21.04
CA VAL A 196 3.61 -18.81 19.75
C VAL A 196 4.56 -17.93 18.94
N TYR A 197 5.75 -18.43 18.63
CA TYR A 197 6.60 -17.81 17.62
C TYR A 197 6.02 -18.09 16.23
N VAL A 198 5.92 -17.05 15.42
CA VAL A 198 5.37 -17.10 14.07
C VAL A 198 6.37 -16.51 13.09
N LYS A 199 6.61 -17.26 12.02
CA LYS A 199 7.21 -16.74 10.79
C LYS A 199 6.17 -16.74 9.69
N SER A 200 5.87 -15.56 9.16
CA SER A 200 4.86 -15.39 8.11
C SER A 200 5.40 -14.57 6.94
N ARG A 201 4.73 -14.62 5.79
CA ARG A 201 4.99 -13.77 4.64
C ARG A 201 3.71 -13.05 4.24
N LEU A 202 3.78 -11.74 4.14
CA LEU A 202 2.75 -10.93 3.48
C LEU A 202 3.21 -10.65 2.06
N SER A 203 2.29 -10.71 1.10
CA SER A 203 2.56 -10.44 -0.31
C SER A 203 1.60 -9.39 -0.84
N TRP A 204 2.11 -8.46 -1.62
CA TRP A 204 1.37 -7.33 -2.18
C TRP A 204 1.80 -7.07 -3.63
N MET A 205 0.97 -6.33 -4.37
CA MET A 205 1.34 -5.87 -5.71
C MET A 205 2.23 -4.65 -5.64
N ASN A 206 3.31 -4.60 -6.43
CA ASN A 206 4.15 -3.41 -6.60
C ASN A 206 3.77 -2.66 -7.89
N GLU A 207 4.15 -1.38 -7.98
CA GLU A 207 3.83 -0.53 -9.13
C GLU A 207 4.56 -0.97 -10.41
N THR A 208 3.90 -0.77 -11.55
CA THR A 208 4.47 -1.01 -12.89
C THR A 208 3.78 -0.14 -13.93
N HIS A 209 4.52 0.22 -14.98
CA HIS A 209 3.98 0.88 -16.18
C HIS A 209 3.71 -0.11 -17.31
N THR A 210 3.76 -1.42 -17.03
CA THR A 210 3.49 -2.45 -18.03
C THR A 210 2.02 -2.42 -18.42
N ASP A 211 1.77 -2.20 -19.72
CA ASP A 211 0.43 -2.14 -20.27
C ASP A 211 -0.20 -3.54 -20.44
N GLY A 212 -1.53 -3.59 -20.55
CA GLY A 212 -2.31 -4.82 -20.68
C GLY A 212 -3.02 -5.28 -19.40
N GLY A 213 -3.79 -6.36 -19.54
CA GLY A 213 -4.41 -7.11 -18.44
C GLY A 213 -3.41 -8.08 -17.82
N LEU A 214 -2.72 -7.65 -16.77
CA LEU A 214 -1.63 -8.40 -16.14
C LEU A 214 -2.15 -9.56 -15.29
N VAL A 215 -3.31 -9.41 -14.65
CA VAL A 215 -3.99 -10.47 -13.89
C VAL A 215 -4.52 -11.54 -14.84
N ALA A 216 -5.25 -11.14 -15.89
CA ALA A 216 -5.81 -12.09 -16.86
C ALA A 216 -4.74 -12.88 -17.61
N SER A 217 -3.54 -12.31 -17.76
CA SER A 217 -2.38 -12.98 -18.39
C SER A 217 -1.49 -13.76 -17.41
N GLY A 218 -1.74 -13.68 -16.09
CA GLY A 218 -0.88 -14.25 -15.06
C GLY A 218 0.44 -13.49 -14.83
N ARG A 219 0.67 -12.40 -15.56
CA ARG A 219 1.88 -11.58 -15.45
C ARG A 219 1.91 -10.71 -14.19
N ASN A 220 0.81 -10.60 -13.46
CA ASN A 220 0.79 -9.97 -12.14
C ASN A 220 1.75 -10.63 -11.16
N GLU A 221 2.09 -11.91 -11.34
CA GLU A 221 3.11 -12.61 -10.55
C GLU A 221 4.50 -11.96 -10.68
N GLU A 222 4.83 -11.37 -11.83
CA GLU A 222 6.10 -10.63 -12.05
C GLU A 222 6.22 -9.41 -11.12
N PHE A 223 5.08 -8.91 -10.62
CA PHE A 223 4.98 -7.70 -9.80
C PHE A 223 4.44 -7.99 -8.40
N THR A 224 4.25 -9.26 -8.06
CA THR A 224 3.88 -9.67 -6.70
C THR A 224 5.15 -9.82 -5.88
N VAL A 225 5.32 -8.93 -4.91
CA VAL A 225 6.46 -8.93 -3.99
C VAL A 225 5.97 -9.24 -2.57
N GLY A 226 6.88 -9.29 -1.59
CA GLY A 226 6.49 -9.49 -0.21
C GLY A 226 7.67 -9.50 0.75
N ALA A 227 7.36 -9.39 2.03
CA ALA A 227 8.31 -9.46 3.14
C ALA A 227 7.95 -10.59 4.09
N TYR A 228 8.97 -11.13 4.76
CA TYR A 228 8.78 -12.03 5.89
C TYR A 228 8.68 -11.21 7.16
N TYR A 229 7.81 -11.66 8.06
CA TYR A 229 7.67 -11.10 9.39
C TYR A 229 7.80 -12.18 10.45
N ASP A 230 8.59 -11.86 11.47
CA ASP A 230 8.88 -12.69 12.62
C ASP A 230 8.31 -12.01 13.87
N TYR A 231 7.49 -12.72 14.63
CA TYR A 231 6.83 -12.17 15.82
C TYR A 231 6.41 -13.27 16.79
N LEU A 232 6.16 -12.85 18.03
CA LEU A 232 5.48 -13.63 19.05
C LEU A 232 3.99 -13.27 19.04
N LEU A 233 3.13 -14.28 19.14
CA LEU A 233 1.74 -14.12 19.55
C LEU A 233 1.62 -14.44 21.03
N GLU A 234 0.91 -13.57 21.75
CA GLU A 234 0.59 -13.74 23.17
C GLU A 234 -0.82 -14.30 23.28
N LEU A 235 -0.95 -15.44 23.97
CA LEU A 235 -2.23 -16.13 24.11
C LEU A 235 -2.65 -16.22 25.57
N ASP A 236 -3.95 -16.03 25.81
CA ASP A 236 -4.55 -16.24 27.12
C ASP A 236 -4.83 -17.73 27.41
N SER A 237 -5.45 -18.02 28.55
CA SER A 237 -5.74 -19.41 28.97
C SER A 237 -6.80 -20.11 28.10
N ALA A 238 -7.53 -19.37 27.27
CA ALA A 238 -8.50 -19.88 26.31
C ALA A 238 -7.88 -20.06 24.91
N GLU A 239 -6.57 -19.86 24.78
CA GLU A 239 -5.83 -19.85 23.50
C GLU A 239 -6.28 -18.72 22.55
N GLU A 240 -6.86 -17.64 23.08
CA GLU A 240 -7.18 -16.44 22.30
C GLU A 240 -5.95 -15.52 22.20
N ILE A 241 -5.72 -14.96 21.00
CA ILE A 241 -4.64 -13.99 20.79
C ILE A 241 -5.01 -12.69 21.48
N ILE A 242 -4.20 -12.28 22.47
CA ILE A 242 -4.38 -11.06 23.27
C ILE A 242 -3.30 -10.01 23.05
N GLY A 243 -2.31 -10.31 22.21
CA GLY A 243 -1.23 -9.39 21.88
C GLY A 243 -0.11 -10.07 21.10
N GLY A 244 1.06 -9.46 21.12
CA GLY A 244 2.23 -9.96 20.43
C GLY A 244 3.35 -8.93 20.37
N GLU A 245 4.55 -9.44 20.07
CA GLU A 245 5.79 -8.65 19.99
C GLU A 245 6.51 -8.94 18.67
N TRP A 246 6.93 -7.88 17.97
CA TRP A 246 7.77 -8.02 16.78
C TRP A 246 9.15 -8.57 17.17
N LEU A 247 9.83 -9.22 16.24
CA LEU A 247 11.17 -9.78 16.46
C LEU A 247 12.12 -9.45 15.31
N TYR A 248 13.40 -9.47 15.61
CA TYR A 248 14.48 -9.36 14.63
C TYR A 248 14.32 -8.11 13.73
N GLU A 249 14.47 -8.27 12.41
CA GLU A 249 14.28 -7.19 11.44
C GLU A 249 12.84 -6.66 11.42
N SER A 250 11.85 -7.45 11.87
CA SER A 250 10.46 -7.00 11.94
C SER A 250 10.21 -5.96 13.01
N ASN A 251 11.17 -5.69 13.90
CA ASN A 251 11.10 -4.50 14.75
C ASN A 251 11.23 -3.20 13.96
N ASN A 252 11.95 -3.21 12.83
CA ASN A 252 12.18 -2.03 11.99
C ASN A 252 11.41 -2.09 10.67
N ASN A 253 11.00 -3.28 10.25
CA ASN A 253 10.38 -3.53 8.97
C ASN A 253 9.09 -4.32 9.19
N HIS A 254 8.05 -3.58 9.51
CA HIS A 254 6.67 -4.04 9.59
C HIS A 254 5.76 -2.98 8.96
N PRO A 255 4.52 -3.34 8.59
CA PRO A 255 3.56 -2.35 8.11
C PRO A 255 3.24 -1.32 9.20
N ASP A 256 3.16 -0.03 8.85
CA ASP A 256 2.77 1.07 9.76
C ASP A 256 1.26 1.00 10.06
N PHE A 257 0.45 0.88 9.01
CA PHE A 257 -0.99 0.81 9.15
C PHE A 257 -1.63 -0.11 8.11
N LEU A 258 -2.86 -0.51 8.43
CA LEU A 258 -3.74 -1.30 7.56
C LEU A 258 -5.05 -0.56 7.40
N TRP A 259 -5.58 -0.53 6.18
CA TRP A 259 -6.88 0.07 5.92
C TRP A 259 -7.63 -0.59 4.76
N LEU A 260 -8.94 -0.34 4.73
CA LEU A 260 -9.84 -0.83 3.70
C LEU A 260 -10.73 0.31 3.20
N MET A 261 -11.02 0.30 1.91
CA MET A 261 -12.08 1.13 1.35
C MET A 261 -13.40 0.35 1.39
N THR A 262 -14.44 0.96 1.94
CA THR A 262 -15.74 0.29 2.17
C THR A 262 -16.58 0.09 0.91
N GLY A 263 -16.22 0.73 -0.20
CA GLY A 263 -16.89 0.61 -1.48
C GLY A 263 -16.32 1.53 -2.55
N LYS A 264 -16.81 1.37 -3.78
CA LYS A 264 -16.43 2.21 -4.92
C LYS A 264 -16.93 3.65 -4.75
N PRO A 265 -16.30 4.63 -5.44
CA PRO A 265 -16.87 5.96 -5.59
C PRO A 265 -18.34 5.92 -6.05
N PRO A 266 -19.20 6.85 -5.61
CA PRO A 266 -20.56 6.99 -6.14
C PRO A 266 -20.55 7.11 -7.67
N ALA A 267 -21.49 6.45 -8.36
CA ALA A 267 -21.50 6.38 -9.83
C ALA A 267 -21.60 7.75 -10.53
N ASP A 268 -22.19 8.74 -9.86
CA ASP A 268 -22.35 10.12 -10.31
C ASP A 268 -21.17 11.04 -9.92
N THR A 269 -20.10 10.48 -9.36
CA THR A 269 -18.88 11.21 -8.98
C THR A 269 -18.31 11.97 -10.19
N VAL A 270 -18.06 13.26 -9.99
CA VAL A 270 -17.31 14.12 -10.90
C VAL A 270 -16.18 14.75 -10.11
N THR A 271 -14.95 14.49 -10.51
CA THR A 271 -13.78 15.04 -9.82
C THR A 271 -13.70 16.56 -10.00
N SER A 272 -12.92 17.22 -9.16
CA SER A 272 -12.59 18.64 -9.17
C SER A 272 -12.02 19.12 -10.50
N ILE A 273 -11.40 18.22 -11.28
CA ILE A 273 -10.89 18.52 -12.62
C ILE A 273 -11.92 18.31 -13.74
N GLY A 274 -13.08 17.72 -13.42
CA GLY A 274 -14.18 17.43 -14.32
C GLY A 274 -14.17 16.02 -14.91
N LEU A 275 -13.37 15.10 -14.35
CA LEU A 275 -13.36 13.70 -14.77
C LEU A 275 -14.58 12.98 -14.17
N LYS A 276 -15.43 12.40 -15.02
CA LYS A 276 -16.64 11.72 -14.57
C LYS A 276 -16.35 10.24 -14.38
N TYR A 277 -16.65 9.72 -13.19
CA TYR A 277 -16.48 8.31 -12.92
C TYR A 277 -17.31 7.43 -13.87
N ALA A 278 -18.54 7.85 -14.21
CA ALA A 278 -19.38 7.17 -15.19
C ALA A 278 -18.71 6.98 -16.57
N ASP A 279 -17.96 7.97 -17.06
CA ASP A 279 -17.26 7.89 -18.34
C ASP A 279 -16.07 6.94 -18.26
N VAL A 280 -15.33 6.98 -17.13
CA VAL A 280 -14.20 6.07 -16.87
C VAL A 280 -14.68 4.63 -16.72
N THR A 281 -15.76 4.38 -15.97
CA THR A 281 -16.35 3.05 -15.82
C THR A 281 -16.88 2.51 -17.15
N MET A 282 -17.38 3.37 -18.05
CA MET A 282 -17.78 2.96 -19.40
C MET A 282 -16.58 2.42 -20.20
N LEU A 283 -15.45 3.14 -20.18
CA LEU A 283 -14.21 2.67 -20.82
C LEU A 283 -13.69 1.39 -20.17
N LEU A 284 -13.69 1.33 -18.84
CA LEU A 284 -13.26 0.16 -18.07
C LEU A 284 -14.08 -1.08 -18.44
N LYS A 285 -15.41 -0.99 -18.43
CA LYS A 285 -16.29 -2.12 -18.82
C LYS A 285 -16.02 -2.60 -20.25
N LYS A 286 -15.72 -1.68 -21.18
CA LYS A 286 -15.33 -2.04 -22.55
C LYS A 286 -13.99 -2.77 -22.60
N ALA A 287 -12.99 -2.27 -21.85
CA ALA A 287 -11.65 -2.84 -21.80
C ALA A 287 -11.63 -4.23 -21.14
N VAL A 288 -12.40 -4.41 -20.07
CA VAL A 288 -12.58 -5.69 -19.37
C VAL A 288 -13.18 -6.73 -20.31
N SER A 289 -14.23 -6.37 -21.05
CA SER A 289 -14.91 -7.24 -22.01
C SER A 289 -14.22 -7.35 -23.37
N CYS A 290 -13.10 -6.65 -23.55
CA CYS A 290 -12.40 -6.47 -24.84
C CYS A 290 -13.32 -6.02 -26.00
N SER A 291 -14.41 -5.32 -25.68
CA SER A 291 -15.38 -4.84 -26.67
C SER A 291 -14.94 -3.52 -27.31
N GLY A 292 -14.93 -3.47 -28.64
CA GLY A 292 -14.46 -2.31 -29.40
C GLY A 292 -12.99 -2.39 -29.84
N THR A 293 -12.33 -3.52 -29.63
CA THR A 293 -11.10 -3.86 -30.35
C THR A 293 -11.44 -4.03 -31.83
N ARG A 294 -10.87 -3.19 -32.71
CA ARG A 294 -10.84 -3.55 -34.14
C ARG A 294 -9.95 -4.78 -34.25
N PRO A 295 -10.35 -5.84 -34.99
CA PRO A 295 -9.43 -6.93 -35.28
C PRO A 295 -8.23 -6.33 -35.98
N SER A 296 -7.03 -6.59 -35.46
CA SER A 296 -5.79 -6.27 -36.15
C SER A 296 -5.85 -6.96 -37.52
N SER A 297 -5.98 -6.19 -38.59
CA SER A 297 -5.77 -6.68 -39.93
C SER A 297 -4.32 -7.11 -40.02
N VAL A 298 -4.09 -8.42 -39.93
CA VAL A 298 -2.83 -9.04 -40.31
C VAL A 298 -2.63 -8.73 -41.81
N ALA A 299 -1.57 -7.98 -42.11
CA ALA A 299 -1.01 -7.81 -43.44
C ALA A 299 0.47 -8.16 -43.37
#